data_AF-A0A8J8CSX1-F1
#
_entry.id   AF-A0A8J8CSX1-F1
#
_cell.length_a   1.000
_cell.length_b   1.000
_cell.length_c   1.000
_cell.angle_alpha   90.00
_cell.angle_beta   90.00
_cell.angle_gamma   90.00
#
_symmetry.space_group_name_H-M   'P 1'
#
loop_
_entity.id
_entity.type
_entity.pdbx_description
1 polymer ?
#
loop_
_entity_poly.entity_id
_entity_poly.type
_entity_poly.pdbx_seq_one_letter_code
_entity_poly.pdbx_strand_id
1 'polypeptide(L)'
;MRTIPRWSKRLAIVLPTVPILGLPLLDLVVCDIGRMSGFFGLVLNVIGAVIIALPDVPRLDQYALPRDLRHSWRTFQDNKQLTPTDKGFESMVELINRQNGRLDYDRSCNLLNIDYKVYGNPSISAGFVEDDGKPPRYKIADWVTMQMWIEDVRDNVRASGFIIFMSGFMYQMLSYLL
;
A
#
# COMPACT_ATOMS: atom_id res chain seq x y z
N MET A 1 20.36 0.12 -17.00
CA MET A 1 19.05 -0.01 -17.69
C MET A 1 18.00 -0.39 -16.65
N ARG A 2 17.06 0.50 -16.34
CA ARG A 2 16.04 0.29 -15.29
C ARG A 2 14.79 -0.33 -15.91
N THR A 3 14.40 -1.50 -15.42
CA THR A 3 13.17 -2.20 -15.77
C THR A 3 12.02 -1.67 -14.92
N ILE A 4 11.04 -1.06 -15.56
CA ILE A 4 9.78 -0.59 -14.97
C ILE A 4 8.85 -1.82 -14.79
N PRO A 5 8.25 -2.05 -13.61
CA PRO A 5 7.37 -3.19 -13.41
C PRO A 5 6.07 -3.04 -14.21
N ARG A 6 5.74 -4.12 -14.92
CA ARG A 6 4.54 -4.31 -15.76
C ARG A 6 3.26 -4.27 -14.94
N TRP A 7 2.65 -3.09 -14.79
CA TRP A 7 1.25 -2.95 -14.35
C TRP A 7 0.37 -2.19 -15.36
N SER A 8 0.81 -1.98 -16.61
CA SER A 8 0.16 -1.04 -17.54
C SER A 8 -0.72 -1.64 -18.65
N LYS A 9 -1.21 -2.89 -18.56
CA LYS A 9 -1.89 -3.51 -19.73
C LYS A 9 -3.28 -4.12 -19.52
N ARG A 10 -4.00 -3.84 -18.43
CA ARG A 10 -5.36 -4.40 -18.23
C ARG A 10 -6.47 -3.37 -17.93
N LEU A 11 -6.31 -2.14 -18.40
CA LEU A 11 -7.40 -1.14 -18.39
C LEU A 11 -7.60 -0.58 -19.79
N ALA A 12 -7.94 -1.46 -20.74
CA ALA A 12 -8.55 -1.07 -22.00
C ALA A 12 -10.05 -0.89 -21.73
N ILE A 13 -10.46 0.35 -21.46
CA ILE A 13 -11.87 0.74 -21.43
C ILE A 13 -12.37 0.63 -22.87
N VAL A 14 -13.23 -0.36 -23.13
CA VAL A 14 -13.91 -0.51 -24.42
C VAL A 14 -14.98 0.57 -24.51
N LEU A 15 -14.73 1.63 -25.28
CA LEU A 15 -15.78 2.57 -25.70
C LEU A 15 -16.66 1.88 -26.75
N PRO A 16 -17.98 1.75 -26.54
CA PRO A 16 -18.88 1.34 -27.61
C PRO A 16 -19.20 2.55 -28.49
N THR A 17 -18.71 2.54 -29.73
CA THR A 17 -19.20 3.42 -30.80
C THR A 17 -20.47 2.82 -31.40
N VAL A 18 -21.63 3.47 -31.27
CA VAL A 18 -22.87 3.12 -31.99
C VAL A 18 -23.58 4.41 -32.45
N PRO A 19 -24.16 4.46 -33.68
CA PRO A 19 -24.33 5.68 -34.43
C PRO A 19 -25.66 6.41 -34.21
N ILE A 20 -25.61 7.67 -34.62
CA ILE A 20 -26.61 8.73 -34.65
C ILE A 20 -27.88 8.29 -35.41
N LEU A 21 -28.96 7.97 -34.69
CA LEU A 21 -30.36 8.00 -35.16
C LEU A 21 -31.29 7.85 -33.93
N GLY A 22 -31.67 8.97 -33.31
CA GLY A 22 -32.65 8.94 -32.21
C GLY A 22 -32.55 10.12 -31.23
N LEU A 23 -32.69 11.36 -31.70
CA LEU A 23 -32.66 12.56 -30.85
C LEU A 23 -33.64 12.57 -29.65
N PRO A 24 -34.82 11.91 -29.65
CA PRO A 24 -35.64 11.82 -28.43
C PRO A 24 -35.28 10.64 -27.50
N LEU A 25 -34.48 9.67 -27.96
CA LEU A 25 -33.91 8.59 -27.12
C LEU A 25 -32.57 9.02 -26.51
N LEU A 26 -31.84 9.91 -27.19
CA LEU A 26 -30.56 10.44 -26.71
C LEU A 26 -30.75 11.23 -25.41
N ASP A 27 -31.77 12.09 -25.29
CA ASP A 27 -32.03 12.84 -24.06
C ASP A 27 -32.36 11.93 -22.86
N LEU A 28 -33.14 10.87 -23.05
CA LEU A 28 -33.47 9.94 -21.96
C LEU A 28 -32.24 9.10 -21.55
N VAL A 29 -31.47 8.63 -22.53
CA VAL A 29 -30.25 7.84 -22.32
C VAL A 29 -29.14 8.72 -21.73
N VAL A 30 -29.00 9.97 -22.14
CA VAL A 30 -28.04 10.94 -21.58
C VAL A 30 -28.44 11.32 -20.16
N CYS A 31 -29.73 11.51 -19.87
CA CYS A 31 -30.20 11.79 -18.51
C CYS A 31 -29.99 10.58 -17.56
N ASP A 32 -30.17 9.35 -18.06
CA ASP A 32 -29.85 8.13 -17.30
C ASP A 32 -28.34 7.89 -17.16
N ILE A 33 -27.53 8.16 -18.20
CA ILE A 33 -26.06 8.08 -18.14
C ILE A 33 -25.49 9.13 -17.19
N GLY A 34 -26.00 10.36 -17.22
CA GLY A 34 -25.62 11.43 -16.31
C GLY A 34 -25.94 11.04 -14.86
N ARG A 35 -27.18 10.58 -14.59
CA ARG A 35 -27.57 10.10 -13.25
C ARG A 35 -26.73 8.91 -12.77
N MET A 36 -26.46 7.94 -13.64
CA MET A 36 -25.59 6.81 -13.31
C MET A 36 -24.15 7.27 -13.05
N SER A 37 -23.59 8.16 -13.87
CA SER A 37 -22.25 8.73 -13.70
C SER A 37 -22.13 9.49 -12.37
N GLY A 38 -23.15 10.27 -12.02
CA GLY A 38 -23.21 10.98 -10.73
C GLY A 38 -23.28 10.02 -9.54
N PHE A 39 -24.07 8.95 -9.65
CA PHE A 39 -24.14 7.90 -8.63
C PHE A 39 -22.81 7.15 -8.47
N PHE A 40 -22.19 6.71 -9.57
CA PHE A 40 -20.86 6.08 -9.56
C PHE A 40 -19.80 7.02 -8.97
N GLY A 41 -19.84 8.30 -9.33
CA GLY A 41 -18.94 9.30 -8.78
C GLY A 41 -19.13 9.49 -7.27
N LEU A 42 -20.37 9.49 -6.78
CA LEU A 42 -20.66 9.55 -5.35
C LEU A 42 -20.16 8.30 -4.59
N VAL A 43 -20.37 7.11 -5.15
CA VAL A 43 -19.85 5.86 -4.58
C VAL A 43 -18.32 5.89 -4.50
N LEU A 44 -17.64 6.33 -5.56
CA LEU A 44 -16.19 6.46 -5.58
C LEU A 44 -15.69 7.50 -4.57
N ASN A 45 -16.37 8.63 -4.40
CA ASN A 45 -16.02 9.63 -3.38
C ASN A 45 -16.14 9.06 -1.97
N VAL A 46 -17.21 8.32 -1.67
CA VAL A 46 -17.39 7.68 -0.35
C VAL A 46 -16.29 6.64 -0.11
N ILE A 47 -16.01 5.77 -1.08
CA ILE A 47 -14.94 4.76 -0.98
C ILE A 47 -13.58 5.44 -0.81
N GLY A 48 -13.28 6.46 -1.63
CA GLY A 48 -12.03 7.22 -1.56
C GLY A 48 -11.85 7.89 -0.20
N ALA A 49 -12.87 8.55 0.33
CA ALA A 49 -12.84 9.18 1.65
C ALA A 49 -12.59 8.16 2.77
N VAL A 50 -13.24 7.00 2.72
CA VAL A 50 -13.01 5.91 3.68
C VAL A 50 -11.57 5.39 3.62
N ILE A 51 -11.01 5.23 2.42
CA ILE A 51 -9.62 4.77 2.24
C ILE A 51 -8.62 5.84 2.73
N ILE A 52 -8.87 7.12 2.48
CA ILE A 52 -8.04 8.24 2.94
C ILE A 52 -8.00 8.29 4.47
N ALA A 53 -9.14 8.11 5.12
CA ALA A 53 -9.26 8.15 6.58
C ALA A 53 -8.79 6.86 7.28
N LEU A 54 -8.59 5.77 6.53
CA LEU A 54 -8.20 4.46 7.05
C LEU A 54 -6.93 4.49 7.92
N PRO A 55 -5.81 5.13 7.51
CA PRO A 55 -4.61 5.24 8.33
C PRO A 55 -4.77 6.12 9.58
N ASP A 56 -5.72 7.06 9.59
CA ASP A 56 -5.90 8.01 10.70
C ASP A 56 -6.70 7.44 11.87
N VAL A 57 -7.37 6.30 11.67
CA VAL A 57 -8.16 5.64 12.70
C VAL A 57 -7.30 4.56 13.40
N PRO A 58 -7.02 4.68 14.72
CA PRO A 58 -6.06 3.82 15.44
C PRO A 58 -6.36 2.30 15.48
N ARG A 59 -7.54 1.88 15.00
CA ARG A 59 -7.91 0.46 14.88
C ARG A 59 -7.92 -0.02 13.42
N LEU A 60 -7.93 0.93 12.49
CA LEU A 60 -7.99 0.69 11.04
C LEU A 60 -6.64 0.95 10.35
N ASP A 61 -5.70 1.61 11.01
CA ASP A 61 -4.33 1.88 10.55
C ASP A 61 -3.56 0.61 10.16
N GLN A 62 -3.75 -0.48 10.89
CA GLN A 62 -3.23 -1.79 10.55
C GLN A 62 -3.75 -2.28 9.19
N TYR A 63 -4.96 -1.88 8.80
CA TYR A 63 -5.57 -2.23 7.52
C TYR A 63 -5.01 -1.45 6.34
N ALA A 64 -4.34 -0.32 6.59
CA ALA A 64 -3.57 0.42 5.60
C ALA A 64 -2.21 -0.23 5.27
N LEU A 65 -1.90 -1.39 5.87
CA LEU A 65 -0.76 -2.22 5.49
C LEU A 65 -1.21 -3.45 4.69
N PRO A 66 -0.40 -3.89 3.70
CA PRO A 66 -0.58 -5.18 3.05
C PRO A 66 -0.68 -6.30 4.08
N ARG A 67 -1.49 -7.33 3.79
CA ARG A 67 -1.82 -8.38 4.76
C ARG A 67 -0.57 -9.05 5.36
N ASP A 68 0.41 -9.35 4.52
CA ASP A 68 1.64 -10.02 4.96
C ASP A 68 2.48 -9.11 5.85
N LEU A 69 2.65 -7.85 5.44
CA LEU A 69 3.39 -6.84 6.21
C LEU A 69 2.70 -6.48 7.53
N ARG A 70 1.36 -6.54 7.59
CA ARG A 70 0.59 -6.35 8.81
C ARG A 70 0.88 -7.44 9.83
N HIS A 71 0.89 -8.70 9.38
CA HIS A 71 1.17 -9.83 10.25
C HIS A 71 2.61 -9.77 10.76
N SER A 72 3.58 -9.55 9.89
CA SER A 72 4.98 -9.45 10.30
C SER A 72 5.23 -8.24 11.20
N TRP A 73 4.63 -7.08 10.92
CA TRP A 73 4.79 -5.89 11.76
C TRP A 73 4.23 -6.08 13.17
N ARG A 74 3.05 -6.69 13.30
CA ARG A 74 2.48 -7.01 14.61
C ARG A 74 3.35 -8.04 15.35
N THR A 75 3.71 -9.14 14.70
CA THR A 75 4.59 -10.16 15.31
C THR A 75 5.93 -9.56 15.74
N PHE A 76 6.49 -8.66 14.94
CA PHE A 76 7.76 -8.01 15.25
C PHE A 76 7.66 -7.06 16.45
N GLN A 77 6.54 -6.35 16.59
CA GLN A 77 6.26 -5.52 17.77
C GLN A 77 6.06 -6.36 19.04
N ASP A 78 5.30 -7.45 18.94
CA ASP A 78 4.91 -8.28 20.09
C ASP A 78 6.07 -9.15 20.57
N ASN A 79 6.71 -9.87 19.65
CA ASN A 79 7.74 -10.86 19.97
C ASN A 79 9.15 -10.28 19.95
N LYS A 80 9.33 -9.03 19.49
CA LYS A 80 10.62 -8.33 19.30
C LYS A 80 11.58 -9.01 18.32
N GLN A 81 11.19 -10.13 17.75
CA GLN A 81 11.96 -10.92 16.81
C GLN A 81 11.04 -11.40 15.69
N LEU A 82 11.62 -11.59 14.51
CA LEU A 82 10.94 -12.15 13.35
C LEU A 82 11.85 -13.17 12.68
N THR A 83 11.31 -14.35 12.41
CA THR A 83 12.01 -15.48 11.79
C THR A 83 11.42 -15.79 10.40
N PRO A 84 12.14 -16.48 9.50
CA PRO A 84 11.63 -16.86 8.20
C PRO A 84 10.39 -17.75 8.22
N THR A 85 10.16 -18.45 9.34
CA THR A 85 8.95 -19.24 9.56
C THR A 85 7.71 -18.38 9.85
N ASP A 86 7.90 -17.11 10.22
CA ASP A 86 6.82 -16.19 10.51
C ASP A 86 6.20 -15.62 9.23
N LYS A 87 4.87 -15.49 9.23
CA LYS A 87 4.14 -14.94 8.08
C LYS A 87 4.53 -13.49 7.81
N GLY A 88 4.88 -13.20 6.56
CA GLY A 88 5.25 -11.87 6.11
C GLY A 88 6.69 -11.45 6.43
N PHE A 89 7.55 -12.40 6.84
CA PHE A 89 8.99 -12.15 7.02
C PHE A 89 9.64 -11.61 5.74
N GLU A 90 9.39 -12.26 4.61
CA GLU A 90 9.93 -11.84 3.32
C GLU A 90 9.49 -10.42 2.95
N SER A 91 8.22 -10.06 3.17
CA SER A 91 7.72 -8.70 2.91
C SER A 91 8.42 -7.65 3.78
N MET A 92 8.79 -8.01 5.02
CA MET A 92 9.52 -7.11 5.91
C MET A 92 10.97 -6.92 5.42
N VAL A 93 11.63 -8.01 5.05
CA VAL A 93 12.98 -8.00 4.47
C VAL A 93 12.99 -7.20 3.16
N GLU A 94 11.99 -7.38 2.31
CA GLU A 94 11.85 -6.63 1.05
C GLU A 94 11.67 -5.14 1.31
N LEU A 95 10.82 -4.74 2.27
CA LEU A 95 10.66 -3.33 2.65
C LEU A 95 12.00 -2.72 3.08
N ILE A 96 12.73 -3.41 3.96
CA ILE A 96 14.04 -2.98 4.44
C ILE A 96 15.04 -2.85 3.30
N ASN A 97 15.09 -3.85 2.41
CA ASN A 97 16.02 -3.87 1.29
C ASN A 97 15.70 -2.75 0.29
N ARG A 98 14.41 -2.53 0.00
CA ARG A 98 13.94 -1.42 -0.86
C ARG A 98 14.35 -0.05 -0.33
N GLN A 99 14.31 0.15 0.99
CA GLN A 99 14.58 1.46 1.59
C GLN A 99 16.06 1.71 1.87
N ASN A 100 16.81 0.68 2.24
CA ASN A 100 18.18 0.87 2.74
C ASN A 100 19.23 0.11 1.93
N GLY A 101 18.87 -0.92 1.18
CA GLY A 101 19.82 -1.74 0.40
C GLY A 101 20.89 -2.46 1.24
N ARG A 102 20.79 -2.41 2.59
CA ARG A 102 21.79 -2.95 3.52
C ARG A 102 21.65 -4.45 3.76
N LEU A 103 20.53 -5.02 3.35
CA LEU A 103 20.36 -6.46 3.26
C LEU A 103 20.80 -6.84 1.84
N ASP A 104 22.10 -7.12 1.70
CA ASP A 104 22.70 -7.51 0.43
C ASP A 104 21.90 -8.66 -0.19
N TYR A 105 21.55 -8.57 -1.49
CA TYR A 105 20.69 -9.55 -2.16
C TYR A 105 21.29 -10.96 -2.17
N ASP A 106 22.61 -11.04 -2.07
CA ASP A 106 23.36 -12.30 -2.04
C ASP A 106 23.33 -12.97 -0.66
N ARG A 107 22.85 -12.29 0.39
CA ARG A 107 22.79 -12.83 1.75
C ARG A 107 21.37 -13.12 2.18
N SER A 108 21.11 -14.37 2.53
CA SER A 108 19.82 -14.77 3.09
C SER A 108 19.69 -14.31 4.55
N CYS A 109 18.79 -13.36 4.78
CA CYS A 109 18.42 -12.91 6.13
C CYS A 109 17.60 -14.01 6.82
N ASN A 110 18.06 -14.47 7.99
CA ASN A 110 17.45 -15.56 8.75
C ASN A 110 16.83 -15.12 10.08
N LEU A 111 17.05 -13.86 10.48
CA LEU A 111 16.47 -13.33 11.71
C LEU A 111 16.44 -11.81 11.64
N LEU A 112 15.35 -11.20 12.11
CA LEU A 112 15.30 -9.78 12.44
C LEU A 112 15.03 -9.65 13.94
N ASN A 113 15.75 -8.78 14.63
CA ASN A 113 15.59 -8.57 16.06
C ASN A 113 15.54 -7.07 16.40
N ILE A 114 14.75 -6.72 17.41
CA ILE A 114 14.76 -5.39 18.04
C ILE A 114 15.72 -5.42 19.22
N ASP A 115 16.88 -4.82 19.04
CA ASP A 115 17.88 -4.66 20.08
C ASP A 115 17.60 -3.38 20.88
N TYR A 116 17.28 -3.58 22.16
CA TYR A 116 17.06 -2.49 23.10
C TYR A 116 18.38 -2.04 23.72
N LYS A 117 18.62 -0.74 23.71
CA LYS A 117 19.74 -0.11 24.43
C LYS A 117 19.19 0.52 25.71
N VAL A 118 19.95 0.41 26.81
CA VAL A 118 19.55 0.92 28.14
C VAL A 118 19.23 2.42 28.09
N TYR A 119 19.98 3.16 27.27
CA TYR A 119 19.71 4.56 26.94
C TYR A 119 19.87 4.77 25.44
N GLY A 120 18.77 5.02 24.74
CA GLY A 120 18.76 5.32 23.31
C GLY A 120 17.59 4.68 22.57
N ASN A 121 17.44 5.05 21.30
CA ASN A 121 16.44 4.43 20.44
C ASN A 121 16.78 2.95 20.20
N PRO A 122 15.78 2.04 20.26
CA PRO A 122 15.99 0.66 19.87
C PRO A 122 16.48 0.58 18.42
N SER A 123 17.31 -0.40 18.14
CA SER A 123 17.83 -0.66 16.79
C SER A 123 17.36 -2.01 16.28
N ILE A 124 17.20 -2.11 14.97
CA ILE A 124 16.85 -3.37 14.31
C ILE A 124 18.13 -3.98 13.75
N SER A 125 18.36 -5.24 14.09
CA SER A 125 19.52 -6.01 13.63
C SER A 125 19.09 -7.23 12.83
N ALA A 126 19.86 -7.55 11.80
CA ALA A 126 19.73 -8.78 11.02
C ALA A 126 20.74 -9.83 11.48
N GLY A 127 20.30 -11.08 11.47
CA GLY A 127 21.14 -12.27 11.46
C GLY A 127 21.08 -12.92 10.08
N PHE A 128 22.23 -13.32 9.56
CA PHE A 128 22.31 -14.00 8.26
C PHE A 128 22.57 -15.49 8.44
N VAL A 129 22.21 -16.30 7.44
CA VAL A 129 22.46 -17.75 7.45
C VAL A 129 23.95 -18.07 7.65
N GLU A 130 24.84 -17.21 7.13
CA GLU A 130 26.31 -17.35 7.25
C GLU A 130 26.83 -17.23 8.69
N ASP A 131 26.05 -16.65 9.61
CA ASP A 131 26.51 -16.37 10.97
C ASP A 131 26.39 -17.56 11.95
N ASP A 132 25.90 -18.72 11.50
CA ASP A 132 25.89 -20.00 12.24
C ASP A 132 25.40 -19.88 13.70
N GLY A 133 24.14 -19.46 13.87
CA GLY A 133 23.47 -19.41 15.18
C GLY A 133 24.00 -18.33 16.14
N LYS A 134 24.86 -17.42 15.67
CA LYS A 134 25.28 -16.24 16.46
C LYS A 134 24.15 -15.23 16.55
N PRO A 135 24.07 -14.46 17.66
CA PRO A 135 23.09 -13.39 17.79
C PRO A 135 23.27 -12.37 16.66
N PRO A 136 22.18 -11.73 16.19
CA PRO A 136 22.21 -10.79 15.07
C PRO A 136 23.12 -9.61 15.42
N ARG A 137 24.14 -9.34 14.59
CA ARG A 137 25.15 -8.28 14.85
C ARG A 137 25.03 -7.09 13.91
N TYR A 138 24.31 -7.24 12.81
CA TYR A 138 24.29 -6.25 11.75
C TYR A 138 23.14 -5.29 11.96
N LYS A 139 23.43 -4.12 12.53
CA LYS A 139 22.45 -3.04 12.64
C LYS A 139 22.02 -2.58 11.25
N ILE A 140 20.74 -2.73 10.96
CA ILE A 140 20.13 -2.35 9.69
C ILE A 140 19.57 -0.92 9.78
N ALA A 141 18.74 -0.67 10.79
CA ALA A 141 17.96 0.54 10.94
C ALA A 141 17.70 0.84 12.41
N ASP A 142 17.30 2.07 12.72
CA ASP A 142 16.73 2.40 14.03
C ASP A 142 15.23 2.13 14.02
N TRP A 143 14.65 1.82 15.18
CA TRP A 143 13.23 1.51 15.32
C TRP A 143 12.33 2.64 14.79
N VAL A 144 12.70 3.89 15.09
CA VAL A 144 11.99 5.07 14.60
C VAL A 144 12.02 5.15 13.08
N THR A 145 13.16 4.83 12.46
CA THR A 145 13.29 4.80 10.99
C THR A 145 12.38 3.73 10.38
N MET A 146 12.29 2.56 11.02
CA MET A 146 11.39 1.51 10.57
C MET A 146 9.92 1.92 10.69
N GLN A 147 9.54 2.59 11.79
CA GLN A 147 8.19 3.14 11.94
C GLN A 147 7.87 4.15 10.83
N MET A 148 8.83 5.01 10.46
CA MET A 148 8.65 5.92 9.33
C MET A 148 8.43 5.19 8.01
N TRP A 149 9.17 4.10 7.73
CA TRP A 149 8.97 3.32 6.51
C TRP A 149 7.60 2.64 6.46
N ILE A 150 7.09 2.17 7.60
CA ILE A 150 5.74 1.62 7.71
C ILE A 150 4.70 2.70 7.46
N GLU A 151 4.93 3.92 7.95
CA GLU A 151 4.04 5.06 7.73
C GLU A 151 4.03 5.50 6.25
N ASP A 152 5.18 5.51 5.58
CA ASP A 152 5.28 5.73 4.12
C ASP A 152 4.43 4.72 3.32
N VAL A 153 4.39 3.46 3.76
CA VAL A 153 3.55 2.43 3.12
C VAL A 153 2.07 2.75 3.32
N ARG A 154 1.68 3.23 4.51
CA ARG A 154 0.29 3.65 4.80
C ARG A 154 -0.09 4.89 4.00
N ASP A 155 0.82 5.82 3.80
CA ASP A 155 0.61 7.02 2.99
C ASP A 155 0.36 6.69 1.52
N ASN A 156 0.96 5.60 0.98
CA ASN A 156 0.62 5.13 -0.36
C ASN A 156 -0.85 4.65 -0.47
N VAL A 157 -1.42 4.10 0.60
CA VAL A 157 -2.85 3.76 0.65
C VAL A 157 -3.70 5.03 0.68
N ARG A 158 -3.29 6.04 1.45
CA ARG A 158 -3.96 7.35 1.46
C ARG A 158 -3.95 8.00 0.07
N ALA A 159 -2.82 7.96 -0.62
CA ALA A 159 -2.70 8.47 -1.99
C ALA A 159 -3.60 7.71 -2.98
N SER A 160 -3.72 6.39 -2.83
CA SER A 160 -4.64 5.57 -3.63
C SER A 160 -6.10 5.95 -3.38
N GLY A 161 -6.49 6.18 -2.12
CA GLY A 161 -7.80 6.70 -1.76
C GLY A 161 -8.09 8.06 -2.37
N PHE A 162 -7.09 8.95 -2.40
CA PHE A 162 -7.19 10.27 -3.03
C PHE A 162 -7.42 10.17 -4.55
N ILE A 163 -6.74 9.26 -5.25
CA ILE A 163 -6.97 9.03 -6.68
C ILE A 163 -8.39 8.55 -6.94
N ILE A 164 -8.90 7.63 -6.11
CA ILE A 164 -10.28 7.13 -6.21
C ILE A 164 -11.28 8.27 -5.98
N PHE A 165 -11.04 9.10 -4.96
CA PHE A 165 -11.85 10.28 -4.67
C PHE A 165 -11.86 11.27 -5.84
N MET A 166 -10.69 11.63 -6.38
CA MET A 166 -10.60 12.55 -7.51
C MET A 166 -11.28 11.98 -8.78
N SER A 167 -11.18 10.67 -9.00
CA SER A 167 -11.90 9.99 -10.08
C SER A 167 -13.42 10.10 -9.88
N GLY A 168 -13.91 9.91 -8.66
CA GLY A 168 -15.31 10.08 -8.32
C GLY A 168 -15.81 11.50 -8.59
N PHE A 169 -15.03 12.51 -8.20
CA PHE A 169 -15.32 13.91 -8.52
C PHE A 169 -15.39 14.16 -10.04
N MET A 170 -14.48 13.57 -10.83
CA MET A 170 -14.54 13.68 -12.29
C MET A 170 -15.80 13.05 -12.88
N TYR A 171 -16.24 11.88 -12.38
CA TYR A 171 -17.49 11.24 -12.81
C TYR A 171 -18.73 12.08 -12.45
N GLN A 172 -18.70 12.79 -11.32
CA GLN A 172 -19.76 13.74 -10.97
C GLN A 172 -19.74 14.96 -11.89
N MET A 173 -18.57 15.53 -12.18
CA MET A 173 -18.49 16.66 -13.13
C MET A 173 -18.97 16.28 -14.53
N LEU A 174 -18.66 15.07 -15.00
CA LEU A 174 -19.18 14.54 -16.25
C LEU A 174 -20.71 14.41 -16.25
N SER A 175 -21.33 14.08 -15.11
CA SER A 175 -22.80 14.03 -14.99
C SER A 175 -23.51 15.38 -15.10
N TYR A 176 -22.79 16.49 -14.89
CA TYR A 176 -23.33 17.84 -15.09
C TYR A 176 -23.13 18.34 -16.53
N LEU A 177 -22.26 17.69 -17.31
CA LEU A 177 -21.95 18.05 -18.70
C LEU A 177 -22.71 17.20 -19.73
N LEU A 178 -23.16 16.01 -19.32
CA LEU A 178 -24.02 15.10 -20.07
C LEU A 178 -25.48 15.34 -19.67
#